data_AF-A0A445MUG7-F1
#
_entry.id   AF-A0A445MUG7-F1
#
_cell.length_a   1.000
_cell.length_b   1.000
_cell.length_c   1.000
_cell.angle_alpha   90.00
_cell.angle_beta   90.00
_cell.angle_gamma   90.00
#
_symmetry.space_group_name_H-M   'P 1'
#
loop_
_entity.id
_entity.type
_entity.pdbx_description
1 polymer ?
#
loop_
_entity_poly.entity_id
_entity_poly.type
_entity_poly.pdbx_seq_one_letter_code
_entity_poly.pdbx_strand_id
1 'polypeptide(L)'
;MTGMSDAANRVNVTLRTTDIERKLKPLFWDYSVDPSEAYDVLMGRRHRIGHFDRERLLIRMFERLSWYDLLEILGPEGVRDALTPDIINKLRLPCLRERYEFISKILHAEPVSFTGWNPENRARIGAAFLSHRRYGAQ
;
A
#
# COMPACT_ATOMS: atom_id res chain seq x y z
N MET A 1 -11.54 27.47 -31.33
CA MET A 1 -12.12 27.40 -29.96
C MET A 1 -11.38 26.32 -29.13
N THR A 2 -10.05 26.41 -29.00
CA THR A 2 -9.22 25.31 -28.45
C THR A 2 -8.64 25.64 -27.06
N GLY A 3 -8.63 26.91 -26.64
CA GLY A 3 -7.96 27.35 -25.41
C GLY A 3 -8.68 27.04 -24.08
N MET A 4 -10.01 26.83 -24.08
CA MET A 4 -10.75 26.53 -22.85
C MET A 4 -10.57 25.08 -22.35
N SER A 5 -10.30 24.14 -23.26
CA SER A 5 -10.06 22.73 -22.92
C SER A 5 -8.72 22.54 -22.20
N ASP A 6 -7.67 23.23 -22.66
CA ASP A 6 -6.32 23.10 -22.09
C ASP A 6 -6.21 23.72 -20.69
N ALA A 7 -6.91 24.83 -20.45
CA ALA A 7 -6.94 25.47 -19.14
C ALA A 7 -7.65 24.58 -18.09
N ALA A 8 -8.79 24.00 -18.44
CA ALA A 8 -9.53 23.09 -17.54
C ALA A 8 -8.73 21.82 -17.21
N ASN A 9 -8.03 21.26 -18.20
CA ASN A 9 -7.18 20.08 -17.97
C ASN A 9 -6.00 20.40 -17.02
N ARG A 10 -5.34 21.55 -17.21
CA ARG A 10 -4.25 22.00 -16.32
C ARG A 10 -4.72 22.19 -14.88
N VAL A 11 -5.89 22.80 -14.68
CA VAL A 11 -6.47 22.97 -13.34
C VAL A 11 -6.77 21.62 -12.70
N ASN A 12 -7.37 20.68 -13.43
CA ASN A 12 -7.67 19.34 -12.91
C ASN A 12 -6.43 18.55 -12.51
N VAL A 13 -5.35 18.65 -13.29
CA VAL A 13 -4.07 18.00 -12.97
C VAL A 13 -3.46 18.61 -11.71
N THR A 14 -3.42 19.93 -11.60
CA THR A 14 -2.87 20.62 -10.42
C THR A 14 -3.63 20.26 -9.14
N LEU A 15 -4.96 20.26 -9.18
CA LEU A 15 -5.80 19.88 -8.03
C LEU A 15 -5.48 18.46 -7.56
N ARG A 16 -5.39 17.51 -8.50
CA ARG A 16 -5.02 16.12 -8.18
C ARG A 16 -3.64 16.01 -7.56
N THR A 17 -2.64 16.72 -8.07
CA THR A 17 -1.29 16.72 -7.49
C THR A 17 -1.32 17.23 -6.05
N THR A 18 -2.05 18.32 -5.77
CA THR A 18 -2.14 18.86 -4.40
C THR A 18 -2.86 17.93 -3.42
N ASP A 19 -3.83 17.14 -3.89
CA ASP A 19 -4.52 16.15 -3.08
C ASP A 19 -3.62 14.94 -2.78
N ILE A 20 -2.84 14.49 -3.77
CA ILE A 20 -1.83 13.44 -3.59
C ILE A 20 -0.77 13.88 -2.57
N GLU A 21 -0.24 15.10 -2.69
CA GLU A 21 0.71 15.68 -1.74
C GLU A 21 0.15 15.69 -0.31
N ARG A 22 -1.14 16.03 -0.15
CA ARG A 22 -1.82 16.02 1.15
C ARG A 22 -1.88 14.62 1.75
N LYS A 23 -2.08 13.58 0.93
CA LYS A 23 -2.08 12.17 1.35
C LYS A 23 -0.68 11.63 1.66
N LEU A 24 0.35 12.16 1.00
CA LEU A 24 1.74 11.78 1.26
C LEU A 24 2.31 12.46 2.52
N LYS A 25 1.83 13.65 2.89
CA LYS A 25 2.32 14.41 4.06
C LYS A 25 2.37 13.60 5.37
N PRO A 26 1.33 12.82 5.77
CA PRO A 26 1.37 12.01 7.00
C PRO A 26 2.46 10.93 6.99
N LEU A 27 2.97 10.54 5.83
CA LEU A 27 4.02 9.52 5.72
C LEU A 27 5.36 9.99 6.28
N PHE A 28 5.58 11.29 6.44
CA PHE A 28 6.87 11.87 6.84
C PHE A 28 6.75 12.78 8.06
N TRP A 29 5.81 12.52 8.97
CA TRP A 29 5.65 13.33 10.19
C TRP A 29 6.95 13.49 10.99
N ASP A 30 7.88 12.54 10.85
CA ASP A 30 9.18 12.45 11.52
C ASP A 30 10.35 13.10 10.73
N TYR A 31 10.12 13.61 9.52
CA TYR A 31 11.17 14.16 8.65
C TYR A 31 10.76 15.47 7.97
N SER A 32 11.73 16.34 7.72
CA SER A 32 11.58 17.53 6.86
C SER A 32 11.63 17.11 5.38
N VAL A 33 10.59 16.44 4.90
CA VAL A 33 10.45 15.97 3.51
C VAL A 33 9.31 16.74 2.86
N ASP A 34 9.59 17.35 1.71
CA ASP A 34 8.55 18.00 0.92
C ASP A 34 7.70 16.94 0.18
N PRO A 35 6.38 16.89 0.38
CA PRO A 35 5.51 15.94 -0.31
C PRO A 35 5.61 16.00 -1.84
N SER A 36 5.88 17.18 -2.41
CA SER A 36 6.03 17.36 -3.86
C SER A 36 7.24 16.56 -4.39
N GLU A 37 8.35 16.63 -3.67
CA GLU A 37 9.57 15.90 -4.04
C GLU A 37 9.43 14.39 -3.78
N ALA A 38 8.66 13.97 -2.77
CA ALA A 38 8.32 12.57 -2.56
C ALA A 38 7.49 12.01 -3.73
N TYR A 39 6.56 12.81 -4.26
CA TYR A 39 5.81 12.46 -5.46
C TYR A 39 6.73 12.30 -6.68
N ASP A 40 7.71 13.18 -6.86
CA ASP A 40 8.70 13.05 -7.95
C ASP A 40 9.56 11.79 -7.84
N VAL A 41 9.90 11.35 -6.62
CA VAL A 41 10.59 10.06 -6.41
C VAL A 41 9.69 8.87 -6.75
N LEU A 42 8.41 8.92 -6.39
CA LEU A 42 7.43 7.88 -6.74
C LEU A 42 7.26 7.73 -8.26
N MET A 43 7.21 8.87 -8.96
CA MET A 43 7.08 8.95 -10.42
C MET A 43 8.39 8.69 -11.17
N GLY A 44 9.50 8.42 -10.47
CA GLY A 44 10.81 8.15 -11.07
C GLY A 44 11.48 9.37 -11.70
N ARG A 45 10.95 10.58 -11.49
CA ARG A 45 11.57 11.84 -11.93
C ARG A 45 12.79 12.20 -11.09
N ARG A 46 12.83 11.71 -9.85
CA ARG A 46 13.94 11.85 -8.91
C ARG A 46 14.31 10.47 -8.35
N HIS A 47 15.59 10.24 -8.08
CA HIS A 47 16.04 8.94 -7.56
C HIS A 47 15.75 8.76 -6.06
N ARG A 48 15.91 9.80 -5.24
CA ARG A 48 15.71 9.76 -3.79
C ARG A 48 15.38 11.13 -3.19
N ILE A 49 14.79 11.14 -2.00
CA ILE A 49 14.60 12.30 -1.14
C ILE A 49 15.10 12.00 0.28
N GLY A 50 16.10 12.74 0.75
CA GLY A 50 16.78 12.43 2.01
C GLY A 50 17.28 10.98 2.03
N HIS A 51 16.71 10.16 2.92
CA HIS A 51 16.98 8.73 3.04
C HIS A 51 15.96 7.82 2.36
N PHE A 52 14.98 8.37 1.64
CA PHE A 52 13.89 7.62 1.01
C PHE A 52 14.15 7.48 -0.49
N ASP A 53 14.30 6.25 -0.95
CA ASP A 53 14.18 5.87 -2.35
C ASP A 53 12.74 5.41 -2.63
N ARG A 54 12.43 5.12 -3.91
CA ARG A 54 11.11 4.67 -4.33
C ARG A 54 10.63 3.44 -3.54
N GLU A 55 11.51 2.48 -3.28
CA GLU A 55 11.17 1.28 -2.53
C GLU A 55 10.73 1.59 -1.08
N ARG A 56 11.52 2.40 -0.34
CA ARG A 56 11.18 2.80 1.02
C ARG A 56 9.89 3.60 1.08
N LEU A 57 9.61 4.40 0.05
CA LEU A 57 8.35 5.12 -0.08
C LEU A 57 7.18 4.15 -0.26
N LEU A 58 7.30 3.18 -1.16
CA LEU A 58 6.26 2.17 -1.39
C LEU A 58 5.95 1.37 -0.10
N ILE A 59 7.00 0.93 0.61
CA ILE A 59 6.84 0.23 1.90
C ILE A 59 6.05 1.09 2.89
N ARG A 60 6.44 2.37 3.07
CA ARG A 60 5.71 3.29 3.96
C ARG A 60 4.27 3.51 3.52
N MET A 61 4.02 3.63 2.22
CA MET A 61 2.68 3.79 1.67
C MET A 61 1.80 2.58 2.00
N PHE A 62 2.29 1.35 1.73
CA PHE A 62 1.52 0.13 2.00
C PHE A 62 1.23 -0.09 3.49
N GLU A 63 2.11 0.39 4.38
CA GLU A 63 1.95 0.27 5.83
C GLU A 63 1.02 1.33 6.44
N ARG A 64 1.00 2.56 5.89
CA ARG A 64 0.36 3.71 6.54
C ARG A 64 -0.88 4.23 5.81
N LEU A 65 -1.00 3.99 4.51
CA LEU A 65 -2.14 4.47 3.72
C LEU A 65 -3.26 3.44 3.64
N SER A 66 -4.48 3.93 3.40
CA SER A 66 -5.61 3.07 3.07
C SER A 66 -5.48 2.51 1.66
N TRP A 67 -6.18 1.41 1.38
CA TRP A 67 -6.24 0.83 0.04
C TRP A 67 -6.73 1.83 -1.02
N TYR A 68 -7.71 2.67 -0.67
CA TYR A 68 -8.24 3.69 -1.57
C TYR A 68 -7.22 4.78 -1.87
N ASP A 69 -6.43 5.21 -0.89
CA ASP A 69 -5.36 6.18 -1.12
C ASP A 69 -4.28 5.62 -2.05
N LEU A 70 -3.92 4.34 -1.88
CA LEU A 70 -2.97 3.67 -2.76
C LEU A 70 -3.47 3.65 -4.21
N LEU A 71 -4.74 3.27 -4.41
CA LEU A 71 -5.37 3.27 -5.74
C LEU A 71 -5.45 4.67 -6.35
N GLU A 72 -5.73 5.70 -5.56
CA GLU A 72 -5.81 7.08 -6.05
C GLU A 72 -4.43 7.62 -6.46
N ILE A 73 -3.38 7.28 -5.71
CA ILE A 73 -2.03 7.79 -5.94
C ILE A 73 -1.31 7.03 -7.06
N LEU A 74 -1.36 5.69 -7.03
CA LEU A 74 -0.60 4.83 -7.96
C LEU A 74 -1.43 4.34 -9.14
N GLY A 75 -2.77 4.35 -9.02
CA GLY A 75 -3.65 3.66 -9.95
C GLY A 75 -3.64 2.14 -9.76
N PRO A 76 -4.62 1.41 -10.32
CA PRO A 76 -4.71 -0.05 -10.18
C PRO A 76 -3.49 -0.77 -10.76
N GLU A 77 -3.03 -0.36 -11.94
CA GLU A 77 -1.83 -0.91 -12.59
C GLU A 77 -0.57 -0.61 -11.77
N GLY A 78 -0.42 0.63 -11.29
CA GLY A 78 0.74 1.01 -10.48
C GLY A 78 0.79 0.28 -9.14
N VAL A 79 -0.36 -0.01 -8.52
CA VAL A 79 -0.43 -0.85 -7.32
C VAL A 79 -0.02 -2.29 -7.64
N ARG A 80 -0.52 -2.88 -8.73
CA ARG A 80 -0.14 -4.23 -9.16
C ARG A 80 1.38 -4.32 -9.35
N ASP A 81 1.95 -3.39 -10.10
CA ASP A 81 3.38 -3.41 -10.43
C ASP A 81 4.26 -3.10 -9.20
N ALA A 82 3.74 -2.39 -8.20
CA ALA A 82 4.42 -2.12 -6.93
C ALA A 82 4.37 -3.31 -5.94
N LEU A 83 3.35 -4.17 -6.02
CA LEU A 83 3.14 -5.32 -5.13
C LEU A 83 3.99 -6.54 -5.53
N THR A 84 5.29 -6.34 -5.57
CA THR A 84 6.27 -7.42 -5.80
C THR A 84 6.52 -8.23 -4.52
N PRO A 85 6.94 -9.50 -4.65
CA PRO A 85 7.32 -10.33 -3.50
C PRO A 85 8.37 -9.66 -2.59
N ASP A 86 9.32 -8.94 -3.18
CA ASP A 86 10.37 -8.23 -2.44
C ASP A 86 9.81 -7.11 -1.55
N ILE A 87 8.88 -6.30 -2.08
CA ILE A 87 8.21 -5.24 -1.31
C ILE A 87 7.35 -5.84 -0.21
N ILE A 88 6.58 -6.88 -0.52
CA ILE A 88 5.70 -7.56 0.45
C ILE A 88 6.54 -8.13 1.60
N ASN A 89 7.66 -8.78 1.32
CA ASN A 89 8.54 -9.34 2.35
C ASN A 89 9.19 -8.28 3.25
N LYS A 90 9.36 -7.05 2.75
CA LYS A 90 9.91 -5.93 3.50
C LYS A 90 8.88 -5.22 4.40
N LEU A 91 7.58 -5.54 4.29
CA LEU A 91 6.57 -4.98 5.19
C LEU A 91 6.78 -5.50 6.62
N ARG A 92 6.71 -4.59 7.59
CA ARG A 92 7.00 -4.87 9.00
C ARG A 92 5.97 -5.81 9.62
N LEU A 93 4.68 -5.57 9.38
CA LEU A 93 3.58 -6.30 10.04
C LEU A 93 3.24 -7.61 9.30
N PRO A 94 3.30 -8.79 9.95
CA PRO A 94 2.98 -10.06 9.31
C PRO A 94 1.56 -10.12 8.70
N CYS A 95 0.58 -9.54 9.38
CA CYS A 95 -0.80 -9.49 8.88
C CYS A 95 -0.93 -8.65 7.60
N LEU A 96 -0.11 -7.61 7.42
CA LEU A 96 -0.07 -6.85 6.18
C LEU A 96 0.56 -7.65 5.06
N ARG A 97 1.63 -8.42 5.35
CA ARG A 97 2.24 -9.32 4.36
C ARG A 97 1.23 -10.32 3.82
N GLU A 98 0.55 -11.04 4.71
CA GLU A 98 -0.49 -12.01 4.32
C GLU A 98 -1.59 -11.36 3.46
N ARG A 99 -2.05 -10.18 3.87
CA ARG A 99 -3.09 -9.43 3.14
C ARG A 99 -2.63 -9.02 1.74
N TYR A 100 -1.44 -8.44 1.63
CA TYR A 100 -0.93 -7.96 0.34
C TYR A 100 -0.43 -9.08 -0.56
N GLU A 101 0.02 -10.21 -0.01
CA GLU A 101 0.30 -11.42 -0.77
C GLU A 101 -0.98 -11.95 -1.42
N PHE A 102 -2.08 -12.02 -0.67
CA PHE A 102 -3.37 -12.40 -1.21
C PHE A 102 -3.85 -11.45 -2.32
N ILE A 103 -3.74 -10.14 -2.09
CA ILE A 103 -4.11 -9.11 -3.08
C ILE A 103 -3.23 -9.22 -4.33
N SER A 104 -1.91 -9.39 -4.17
CA SER A 104 -0.98 -9.55 -5.29
C SER A 104 -1.37 -10.75 -6.16
N LYS A 105 -1.63 -11.91 -5.54
CA LYS A 105 -2.11 -13.10 -6.26
C LYS A 105 -3.40 -12.84 -7.06
N ILE A 106 -4.36 -12.13 -6.47
CA ILE A 106 -5.60 -11.75 -7.18
C ILE A 106 -5.30 -10.85 -8.39
N LEU A 107 -4.49 -9.81 -8.20
CA LEU A 107 -4.17 -8.84 -9.26
C LEU A 107 -3.38 -9.47 -10.41
N HIS A 108 -2.59 -10.51 -10.13
CA HIS A 108 -1.83 -11.27 -11.12
C HIS A 108 -2.59 -12.48 -11.68
N ALA A 109 -3.87 -12.65 -11.32
CA ALA A 109 -4.69 -13.79 -11.73
C ALA A 109 -4.07 -15.16 -11.37
N GLU A 110 -3.31 -15.21 -10.28
CA GLU A 110 -2.74 -16.43 -9.74
C GLU A 110 -3.79 -17.24 -8.97
N PRO A 111 -3.65 -18.58 -8.91
CA PRO A 111 -4.56 -19.40 -8.14
C PRO A 111 -4.45 -19.07 -6.65
N VAL A 112 -5.50 -18.44 -6.13
CA VAL A 112 -5.67 -18.23 -4.69
C VAL A 112 -6.42 -19.40 -4.07
N SER A 113 -5.87 -19.94 -3.00
CA SER A 113 -6.62 -20.87 -2.16
C SER A 113 -7.84 -20.14 -1.59
N PHE A 114 -9.03 -20.68 -1.83
CA PHE A 114 -10.28 -20.13 -1.30
C PHE A 114 -10.19 -20.07 0.23
N THR A 115 -10.10 -18.86 0.77
CA THR A 115 -10.32 -18.43 2.17
C THR A 115 -9.98 -19.44 3.29
N GLY A 116 -8.96 -19.15 4.10
CA GLY A 116 -8.85 -19.66 5.48
C GLY A 116 -8.54 -21.15 5.67
N TRP A 117 -8.63 -21.98 4.63
CA TRP A 117 -8.25 -23.40 4.67
C TRP A 117 -6.75 -23.66 4.45
N ASN A 118 -5.90 -22.73 4.90
CA ASN A 118 -4.48 -23.01 5.10
C ASN A 118 -4.36 -23.89 6.37
N PRO A 119 -3.66 -25.04 6.34
CA PRO A 119 -3.35 -25.85 7.52
C PRO A 119 -2.92 -25.03 8.75
N GLU A 120 -2.14 -23.97 8.54
CA GLU A 120 -1.62 -23.09 9.59
C GLU A 120 -2.73 -22.26 10.25
N ASN A 121 -3.65 -21.71 9.45
CA ASN A 121 -4.82 -20.99 9.97
C ASN A 121 -5.76 -21.93 10.72
N ARG A 122 -5.87 -23.18 10.27
CA ARG A 122 -6.65 -24.23 10.94
C ARG A 122 -6.08 -24.55 12.33
N ALA A 123 -4.75 -24.64 12.43
CA ALA A 123 -4.07 -24.86 13.70
C ALA A 123 -4.26 -23.66 14.65
N ARG A 124 -4.16 -22.42 14.14
CA ARG A 124 -4.40 -21.20 14.93
C ARG A 124 -5.83 -21.09 15.45
N ILE A 125 -6.82 -21.32 14.57
CA ILE A 125 -8.25 -21.29 14.92
C ILE A 125 -8.56 -22.44 15.90
N GLY A 126 -8.09 -23.65 15.62
CA GLY A 126 -8.24 -24.81 16.51
C GLY A 126 -7.65 -24.58 17.89
N ALA A 127 -6.45 -24.00 17.99
CA ALA A 127 -5.81 -23.69 19.28
C ALA A 127 -6.61 -22.67 20.10
N ALA A 128 -7.19 -21.64 19.46
CA ALA A 128 -8.03 -20.65 20.13
C ALA A 128 -9.36 -21.23 20.62
N PHE A 129 -9.98 -22.12 19.83
CA PHE A 129 -11.23 -22.79 20.24
C PHE A 129 -11.01 -23.84 21.33
N LEU A 130 -9.85 -24.52 21.36
CA LEU A 130 -9.56 -25.58 22.33
C LEU A 130 -8.99 -25.08 23.67
N SER A 131 -8.41 -23.87 23.71
CA SER A 131 -7.85 -23.28 24.95
C SER A 131 -8.93 -22.89 25.96
N HIS A 132 -10.08 -22.39 25.51
CA HIS A 132 -11.18 -21.94 26.37
C HIS A 132 -11.95 -23.09 27.03
N ARG A 133 -11.75 -24.34 26.58
CA ARG A 133 -12.42 -25.51 27.17
C ARG A 133 -11.75 -26.01 28.47
N ARG A 134 -10.54 -25.53 28.80
CA ARG A 134 -9.73 -26.04 29.92
C ARG A 134 -9.68 -25.15 31.17
N TYR A 135 -10.39 -24.02 31.19
CA TYR A 135 -10.41 -23.11 32.35
C TYR A 135 -11.67 -23.18 33.22
N GLY A 136 -12.53 -24.18 33.03
CA GLY A 136 -13.80 -24.34 33.76
C GLY A 136 -13.85 -25.51 34.76
N ALA A 137 -12.72 -25.92 35.32
CA ALA A 137 -12.68 -27.00 36.32
C ALA A 137 -11.76 -26.63 37.50
N GLN A 138 -12.18 -25.65 38.29
CA GLN A 138 -11.77 -25.44 39.69
C GLN A 138 -12.98 -24.98 40.50
#